data_AF-A0A7S3ZG50-F1
#
_entry.id   AF-A0A7S3ZG50-F1
#
_cell.length_a   1.000
_cell.length_b   1.000
_cell.length_c   1.000
_cell.angle_alpha   90.00
_cell.angle_beta   90.00
_cell.angle_gamma   90.00
#
_symmetry.space_group_name_H-M   'P 1'
#
loop_
_entity.id
_entity.type
_entity.pdbx_description
1 polymer ?
#
loop_
_entity_poly.entity_id
_entity_poly.type
_entity_poly.pdbx_seq_one_letter_code
_entity_poly.pdbx_strand_id
1 'polypeptide(L)'
;GEHSHDIDNLKVIFISRRPYQTKQVDHKFVGRQIDNQDEVVKAIKALPNVSVQVVDFAHMQLKDQIHAAAGSDVMVGMHGAALAHCLWLPSWGGLVEMGSKRDLGVYFLKIARWAGIHFENWINPYYPRHFRKDNAGDYTTVDLKT
;
A
#
# COMPACT_ATOMS: atom_id res chain seq x y z
N GLY A 1 2.04 -26.51 15.90
CA GLY A 1 3.36 -26.46 15.26
C GLY A 1 3.74 -25.01 15.19
N GLU A 2 4.62 -24.57 16.07
CA GLU A 2 5.04 -23.19 16.17
C GLU A 2 5.89 -22.85 14.95
N HIS A 3 5.34 -22.01 14.06
CA HIS A 3 6.14 -21.32 13.07
C HIS A 3 6.99 -20.31 13.82
N SER A 4 8.30 -20.56 13.96
CA SER A 4 9.26 -19.57 14.41
C SER A 4 9.24 -18.43 13.39
N HIS A 5 8.50 -17.36 13.69
CA HIS A 5 8.57 -16.14 12.91
C HIS A 5 9.97 -15.57 13.06
N ASP A 6 10.63 -15.33 11.94
CA ASP A 6 11.91 -14.65 11.88
C ASP A 6 11.65 -13.18 12.20
N ILE A 7 11.64 -12.86 13.51
CA ILE A 7 11.35 -11.53 14.05
C ILE A 7 12.45 -10.52 13.63
N ASP A 8 13.53 -11.01 13.02
CA ASP A 8 14.71 -10.25 12.65
C ASP A 8 14.59 -9.57 11.27
N ASN A 9 13.53 -9.82 10.49
CA ASN A 9 13.30 -9.12 9.22
C ASN A 9 11.81 -8.96 8.86
N LEU A 10 11.32 -7.72 8.91
CA LEU A 10 9.96 -7.33 8.57
C LEU A 10 9.76 -7.29 7.04
N LYS A 11 8.76 -8.02 6.53
CA LYS A 11 8.43 -8.05 5.10
C LYS A 11 7.31 -7.06 4.79
N VAL A 12 7.64 -6.02 4.02
CA VAL A 12 6.70 -4.99 3.58
C VAL A 12 6.29 -5.26 2.13
N ILE A 13 4.99 -5.33 1.88
CA ILE A 13 4.43 -5.24 0.54
C ILE A 13 3.93 -3.82 0.29
N PHE A 14 4.49 -3.17 -0.72
CA PHE A 14 4.11 -1.83 -1.14
C PHE A 14 3.30 -1.92 -2.45
N ILE A 15 2.02 -1.55 -2.40
CA ILE A 15 1.13 -1.67 -3.56
C ILE A 15 1.18 -0.38 -4.38
N SER A 16 1.80 -0.47 -5.55
CA SER A 16 1.79 0.59 -6.55
C SER A 16 0.40 0.76 -7.13
N ARG A 17 0.05 2.00 -7.44
CA ARG A 17 -1.20 2.36 -8.09
C ARG A 17 -0.88 3.29 -9.26
N ARG A 18 -1.01 2.77 -10.47
CA ARG A 18 -0.70 3.46 -11.73
C ARG A 18 -1.75 3.14 -12.79
N PRO A 19 -1.87 3.92 -13.87
CA PRO A 19 -2.63 3.53 -15.06
C PRO A 19 -2.15 2.19 -15.59
N TYR A 20 -3.08 1.36 -16.04
CA TYR A 20 -2.78 0.02 -16.53
C TYR A 20 -3.73 -0.39 -17.65
N GLN A 21 -3.26 -1.33 -18.46
CA GLN A 21 -4.03 -1.94 -19.52
C GLN A 21 -3.93 -3.46 -19.41
N THR A 22 -5.07 -4.12 -19.24
CA THR A 22 -5.21 -5.57 -19.33
C THR A 22 -6.01 -5.94 -20.58
N LYS A 23 -6.21 -7.24 -20.82
CA LYS A 23 -7.06 -7.69 -21.94
C LYS A 23 -8.52 -7.26 -21.77
N GLN A 24 -8.95 -7.07 -20.52
CA GLN A 24 -10.34 -6.80 -20.17
C GLN A 24 -10.59 -5.32 -19.86
N VAL A 25 -9.56 -4.57 -19.46
CA VAL A 25 -9.74 -3.21 -18.96
C VAL A 25 -8.62 -2.29 -19.38
N ASP A 26 -8.99 -1.09 -19.82
CA ASP A 26 -8.09 -0.01 -20.19
C ASP A 26 -8.30 1.17 -19.22
N HIS A 27 -7.52 1.22 -18.13
CA HIS A 27 -7.60 2.24 -17.10
C HIS A 27 -6.54 3.33 -17.33
N LYS A 28 -6.83 4.26 -18.25
CA LYS A 28 -5.95 5.39 -18.56
C LYS A 28 -5.87 6.44 -17.46
N PHE A 29 -6.94 6.60 -16.67
CA PHE A 29 -6.98 7.50 -15.53
C PHE A 29 -7.08 6.70 -14.23
N VAL A 30 -6.11 6.90 -13.35
CA VAL A 30 -6.11 6.30 -12.01
C VAL A 30 -5.84 7.40 -10.97
N GLY A 31 -6.80 7.65 -10.09
CA GLY A 31 -6.62 8.59 -8.98
C GLY A 31 -5.86 7.97 -7.81
N ARG A 32 -5.39 8.82 -6.88
CA ARG A 32 -4.70 8.49 -5.63
C ARG A 32 -3.39 7.74 -5.87
N GLN A 33 -2.55 8.27 -6.74
CA GLN A 33 -1.20 7.76 -6.97
C GLN A 33 -0.20 8.45 -6.03
N ILE A 34 0.95 7.81 -5.78
CA ILE A 34 2.08 8.42 -5.06
C ILE A 34 3.06 8.95 -6.10
N ASP A 35 3.32 10.25 -6.06
CA ASP A 35 4.13 10.93 -7.08
C ASP A 35 5.60 10.53 -6.98
N ASN A 36 6.15 10.54 -5.76
CA ASN A 36 7.52 10.17 -5.46
C ASN A 36 7.65 8.75 -4.88
N GLN A 37 6.94 7.78 -5.49
CA GLN A 37 6.88 6.40 -4.98
C GLN A 37 8.26 5.79 -4.74
N ASP A 38 9.20 6.00 -5.66
CA ASP A 38 10.52 5.39 -5.58
C ASP A 38 11.32 5.92 -4.38
N GLU A 39 11.13 7.20 -4.02
CA GLU A 39 11.72 7.81 -2.82
C GLU A 39 11.11 7.23 -1.55
N VAL A 40 9.78 7.05 -1.52
CA VAL A 40 9.07 6.44 -0.39
C VAL A 40 9.55 5.01 -0.16
N VAL A 41 9.59 4.20 -1.23
CA VAL A 41 10.10 2.82 -1.17
C VAL A 41 11.56 2.79 -0.73
N LYS A 42 12.39 3.72 -1.22
CA LYS A 42 13.79 3.84 -0.80
C LYS A 42 13.90 4.17 0.69
N ALA A 43 13.08 5.06 1.22
CA ALA A 43 13.06 5.39 2.65
C ALA A 43 12.64 4.19 3.50
N ILE A 44 11.62 3.43 3.09
CA ILE A 44 11.21 2.20 3.79
C ILE A 44 12.34 1.16 3.78
N LYS A 45 13.00 0.96 2.63
CA LYS A 45 14.15 0.04 2.50
C LYS A 45 15.37 0.45 3.33
N ALA A 46 15.47 1.71 3.73
CA ALA A 46 16.57 2.20 4.57
C ALA A 46 16.35 1.91 6.06
N LEU A 47 15.16 1.47 6.46
CA LEU A 47 14.89 1.02 7.83
C LEU A 47 15.67 -0.27 8.11
N PRO A 48 16.22 -0.44 9.33
CA PRO A 48 16.92 -1.66 9.70
C PRO A 48 15.94 -2.84 9.67
N ASN A 49 16.41 -4.01 9.23
CA ASN A 49 15.64 -5.25 9.29
C ASN A 49 14.30 -5.18 8.53
N VAL A 50 14.26 -4.43 7.42
CA VAL A 50 13.08 -4.31 6.56
C VAL A 50 13.42 -4.76 5.14
N SER A 51 12.56 -5.59 4.58
CA SER A 51 12.58 -5.97 3.16
C SER A 51 11.29 -5.47 2.50
N VAL A 52 11.40 -4.89 1.29
CA VAL A 52 10.25 -4.30 0.60
C VAL A 52 10.06 -4.91 -0.78
N GLN A 53 8.88 -5.50 -1.01
CA GLN A 53 8.40 -5.91 -2.31
C GLN A 53 7.40 -4.88 -2.84
N VAL A 54 7.74 -4.23 -3.96
CA VAL A 54 6.79 -3.37 -4.68
C VAL A 54 5.99 -4.22 -5.64
N VAL A 55 4.67 -4.11 -5.61
CA VAL A 55 3.75 -4.87 -6.47
C VAL A 55 2.81 -3.95 -7.21
N ASP A 56 2.33 -4.40 -8.37
CA ASP A 56 1.18 -3.81 -9.05
C ASP A 56 0.14 -4.91 -9.24
N PHE A 57 -0.87 -4.92 -8.36
CA PHE A 57 -1.90 -5.95 -8.37
C PHE A 57 -2.71 -5.96 -9.67
N ALA A 58 -2.79 -4.87 -10.43
CA ALA A 58 -3.52 -4.86 -11.70
C ALA A 58 -2.91 -5.81 -12.75
N HIS A 59 -1.63 -6.13 -12.62
CA HIS A 59 -0.89 -7.01 -13.51
C HIS A 59 -0.62 -8.41 -12.92
N MET A 60 -1.18 -8.71 -11.75
CA MET A 60 -1.01 -9.99 -11.07
C MET A 60 -2.27 -10.83 -11.12
N GLN A 61 -2.11 -12.16 -11.21
CA GLN A 61 -3.24 -13.08 -11.01
C GLN A 61 -3.68 -13.06 -9.55
N LEU A 62 -4.97 -13.28 -9.29
CA LEU A 62 -5.51 -13.27 -7.93
C LEU A 62 -4.73 -14.19 -6.98
N LYS A 63 -4.36 -15.40 -7.42
CA LYS A 63 -3.54 -16.34 -6.65
C LYS A 63 -2.21 -15.71 -6.18
N ASP A 64 -1.54 -14.96 -7.06
CA ASP A 64 -0.25 -14.34 -6.76
C ASP A 64 -0.42 -13.11 -5.86
N GLN A 65 -1.52 -12.35 -6.02
CA GLN A 65 -1.86 -11.25 -5.11
C GLN A 65 -2.07 -11.78 -3.67
N ILE A 66 -2.78 -12.91 -3.54
CA ILE A 66 -3.03 -13.58 -2.26
C ILE A 66 -1.72 -14.06 -1.63
N HIS A 67 -0.86 -14.73 -2.41
CA HIS A 67 0.44 -15.19 -1.90
C HIS A 67 1.35 -14.02 -1.48
N ALA A 68 1.38 -12.94 -2.25
CA ALA A 68 2.18 -11.77 -1.90
C ALA A 68 1.69 -11.13 -0.60
N ALA A 69 0.37 -11.01 -0.40
CA ALA A 69 -0.20 -10.53 0.85
C ALA A 69 0.10 -11.46 2.03
N ALA A 70 -0.16 -12.77 1.89
CA ALA A 70 0.07 -13.75 2.96
C ALA A 70 1.54 -13.96 3.32
N GLY A 71 2.45 -13.68 2.39
CA GLY A 71 3.90 -13.75 2.62
C GLY A 71 4.51 -12.48 3.24
N SER A 72 3.70 -11.48 3.56
CA SER A 72 4.13 -10.17 4.06
C SER A 72 3.62 -9.89 5.48
N ASP A 73 4.36 -9.08 6.23
CA ASP A 73 3.97 -8.66 7.58
C ASP A 73 3.24 -7.31 7.55
N VAL A 74 3.68 -6.39 6.69
CA VAL A 74 3.08 -5.05 6.58
C VAL A 74 2.68 -4.75 5.15
N MET A 75 1.43 -4.36 4.95
CA MET A 75 0.91 -3.86 3.68
C MET A 75 0.84 -2.34 3.69
N VAL A 76 1.43 -1.70 2.69
CA VAL A 76 1.42 -0.25 2.51
C VAL A 76 0.83 0.08 1.14
N GLY A 77 -0.12 1.02 1.08
CA GLY A 77 -0.62 1.50 -0.20
C GLY A 77 -1.63 2.62 -0.08
N MET A 78 -1.89 3.30 -1.20
CA MET A 78 -2.91 4.34 -1.28
C MET A 78 -4.31 3.77 -1.10
N HIS A 79 -5.22 4.56 -0.54
CA HIS A 79 -6.63 4.22 -0.43
C HIS A 79 -7.20 3.74 -1.78
N GLY A 80 -7.75 2.53 -1.77
CA GLY A 80 -8.29 1.87 -2.96
C GLY A 80 -7.27 1.11 -3.81
N ALA A 81 -5.99 1.02 -3.42
CA ALA A 81 -4.96 0.18 -4.04
C ALA A 81 -5.16 -1.32 -3.73
N ALA A 82 -6.40 -1.79 -3.72
CA ALA A 82 -6.79 -3.16 -3.34
C ALA A 82 -6.31 -3.57 -1.92
N LEU A 83 -6.38 -2.64 -0.97
CA LEU A 83 -5.99 -2.89 0.44
C LEU A 83 -6.85 -3.96 1.14
N ALA A 84 -7.96 -4.41 0.56
CA ALA A 84 -8.75 -5.52 1.10
C ALA A 84 -7.98 -6.85 1.14
N HIS A 85 -6.88 -6.97 0.38
CA HIS A 85 -5.95 -8.10 0.52
C HIS A 85 -5.29 -8.18 1.91
N CYS A 86 -5.40 -7.14 2.75
CA CYS A 86 -4.93 -7.19 4.13
C CYS A 86 -5.59 -8.30 4.96
N LEU A 87 -6.75 -8.81 4.55
CA LEU A 87 -7.40 -9.98 5.16
C LEU A 87 -6.47 -11.21 5.21
N TRP A 88 -5.53 -11.32 4.27
CA TRP A 88 -4.60 -12.45 4.18
C TRP A 88 -3.26 -12.20 4.85
N LEU A 89 -3.04 -11.03 5.43
CA LEU A 89 -1.89 -10.79 6.29
C LEU A 89 -1.94 -11.74 7.50
N PRO A 90 -0.79 -12.07 8.09
CA PRO A 90 -0.76 -12.80 9.34
C PRO A 90 -1.42 -12.02 10.48
N SER A 91 -1.78 -12.71 11.57
CA SER A 91 -2.47 -12.09 12.72
C SER A 91 -1.67 -11.00 13.45
N TRP A 92 -0.34 -11.01 13.34
CA TRP A 92 0.53 -9.93 13.84
C TRP A 92 0.78 -8.83 12.80
N GLY A 93 0.21 -8.95 11.61
CA GLY A 93 0.48 -8.05 10.50
C GLY A 93 -0.08 -6.64 10.71
N GLY A 94 0.23 -5.76 9.77
CA GLY A 94 -0.21 -4.36 9.79
C GLY A 94 -0.62 -3.84 8.42
N LEU A 95 -1.66 -3.01 8.39
CA LEU A 95 -2.06 -2.24 7.21
C LEU A 95 -1.75 -0.75 7.43
N VAL A 96 -1.00 -0.16 6.51
CA VAL A 96 -0.77 1.29 6.41
C VAL A 96 -1.53 1.83 5.21
N GLU A 97 -2.62 2.54 5.49
CA GLU A 97 -3.45 3.19 4.47
C GLU A 97 -2.99 4.63 4.20
N MET A 98 -2.61 4.92 2.95
CA MET A 98 -2.17 6.26 2.54
C MET A 98 -3.26 7.05 1.80
N GLY A 99 -3.33 8.36 2.00
CA GLY A 99 -4.34 9.22 1.39
C GLY A 99 -3.87 10.62 1.02
N SER A 100 -4.46 11.20 -0.02
CA SER A 100 -4.20 12.57 -0.45
C SER A 100 -5.13 13.61 0.20
N LYS A 101 -6.37 13.22 0.51
CA LYS A 101 -7.41 14.08 1.11
C LYS A 101 -7.91 13.46 2.41
N ARG A 102 -8.43 14.30 3.33
CA ARG A 102 -8.84 13.89 4.69
C ARG A 102 -9.96 12.84 4.76
N ASP A 103 -10.70 12.61 3.69
CA ASP A 103 -11.85 11.70 3.71
C ASP A 103 -11.53 10.36 3.04
N LEU A 104 -10.84 9.48 3.78
CA LEU A 104 -10.59 8.08 3.37
C LEU A 104 -11.72 7.14 3.83
N GLY A 105 -12.70 7.64 4.58
CA GLY A 105 -13.68 6.82 5.27
C GLY A 105 -13.06 5.92 6.37
N VAL A 106 -13.85 4.98 6.88
CA VAL A 106 -13.46 4.07 7.98
C VAL A 106 -13.39 2.61 7.55
N TYR A 107 -13.50 2.33 6.25
CA TYR A 107 -13.70 0.98 5.73
C TYR A 107 -12.50 0.07 5.99
N PHE A 108 -11.28 0.54 5.68
CA PHE A 108 -10.08 -0.27 5.85
C PHE A 108 -9.70 -0.44 7.33
N LEU A 109 -9.96 0.55 8.18
CA LEU A 109 -9.89 0.39 9.64
C LEU A 109 -10.79 -0.76 10.11
N LYS A 110 -12.03 -0.85 9.61
CA LYS A 110 -12.95 -1.94 9.97
C LYS A 110 -12.48 -3.30 9.45
N ILE A 111 -11.98 -3.36 8.21
CA ILE A 111 -11.45 -4.60 7.62
C ILE A 111 -10.23 -5.08 8.41
N ALA A 112 -9.29 -4.18 8.76
CA ALA A 112 -8.12 -4.52 9.56
C ALA A 112 -8.51 -5.05 10.95
N ARG A 113 -9.49 -4.41 11.61
CA ARG A 113 -10.06 -4.91 12.88
C ARG A 113 -10.68 -6.29 12.74
N TRP A 114 -11.40 -6.57 11.64
CA TRP A 114 -11.97 -7.89 11.39
C TRP A 114 -10.90 -8.96 11.12
N ALA A 115 -9.81 -8.59 10.44
CA ALA A 115 -8.65 -9.48 10.25
C ALA A 115 -7.82 -9.66 11.52
N GLY A 116 -8.05 -8.87 12.57
CA GLY A 116 -7.29 -8.93 13.81
C GLY A 116 -5.87 -8.37 13.68
N ILE A 117 -5.62 -7.50 12.70
CA ILE A 117 -4.30 -6.93 12.40
C ILE A 117 -4.20 -5.46 12.85
N HIS A 118 -2.98 -4.96 12.94
CA HIS A 118 -2.71 -3.55 13.22
C HIS A 118 -3.15 -2.66 12.03
N PHE A 119 -3.55 -1.42 12.33
CA PHE A 119 -3.96 -0.45 11.32
C PHE A 119 -3.39 0.92 11.66
N GLU A 120 -2.76 1.54 10.66
CA GLU A 120 -2.36 2.94 10.68
C GLU A 120 -2.75 3.62 9.38
N ASN A 121 -2.86 4.95 9.43
CA ASN A 121 -3.06 5.74 8.23
C ASN A 121 -2.09 6.92 8.14
N TRP A 122 -1.84 7.33 6.91
CA TRP A 122 -1.14 8.56 6.59
C TRP A 122 -2.00 9.37 5.63
N ILE A 123 -2.26 10.62 5.96
CA ILE A 123 -2.99 11.55 5.11
C ILE A 123 -2.05 12.70 4.84
N ASN A 124 -1.89 13.07 3.57
CA ASN A 124 -1.03 14.19 3.17
C ASN A 124 -1.39 15.46 3.97
N PRO A 125 -0.50 15.92 4.87
CA PRO A 125 -0.78 17.07 5.72
C PRO A 125 -0.66 18.42 4.97
N TYR A 126 -0.07 18.42 3.77
CA TYR A 126 0.20 19.62 2.98
C TYR A 126 -0.77 19.81 1.81
N TYR A 127 -1.84 19.00 1.69
CA TYR A 127 -2.86 19.22 0.67
C TYR A 127 -3.39 20.68 0.72
N PRO A 128 -3.46 21.41 -0.41
CA PRO A 128 -3.24 20.96 -1.80
C PRO A 128 -1.82 21.17 -2.36
N ARG A 129 -0.83 21.66 -1.60
CA ARG A 129 0.51 22.00 -2.11
C ARG A 129 1.24 20.82 -2.74
N HIS A 130 1.12 19.63 -2.15
CA HIS A 130 1.77 18.38 -2.61
C HIS A 130 0.77 17.45 -3.30
N PHE A 131 -0.13 18.05 -4.07
CA PHE A 131 -1.14 17.37 -4.87
C PHE A 131 -1.12 17.92 -6.29
N ARG A 132 -1.01 17.03 -7.27
CA ARG A 132 -1.12 17.39 -8.69
C ARG A 132 -2.12 16.48 -9.40
N LYS A 133 -2.64 16.94 -10.52
CA LYS A 133 -3.55 16.17 -11.37
C LYS A 133 -3.19 16.41 -12.84
N ASP A 134 -3.20 15.35 -13.63
CA ASP A 134 -3.02 15.38 -15.08
C ASP A 134 -4.05 14.45 -15.76
N ASN A 135 -3.86 14.17 -17.05
CA ASN A 135 -4.76 13.32 -17.82
C ASN A 135 -4.71 11.83 -17.42
N ALA A 136 -3.65 11.41 -16.73
CA ALA A 136 -3.42 10.04 -16.32
C ALA A 136 -3.82 9.79 -14.85
N GLY A 137 -4.03 10.83 -14.05
CA GLY A 137 -4.44 10.64 -12.66
C GLY A 137 -4.39 11.87 -11.77
N ASP A 138 -4.59 11.62 -10.48
CA ASP A 138 -4.20 12.53 -9.42
C ASP A 138 -3.14 11.87 -8.52
N TYR A 139 -2.22 12.69 -8.04
CA TYR A 139 -0.98 12.27 -7.41
C TYR A 139 -0.77 13.05 -6.12
N THR A 140 -0.16 12.40 -5.14
CA THR A 140 0.29 13.06 -3.93
C THR A 140 1.77 12.80 -3.71
N THR A 141 2.52 13.86 -3.42
CA THR A 141 3.91 13.74 -2.98
C THR A 141 3.92 13.46 -1.49
N VAL A 142 4.70 12.47 -1.07
CA VAL A 142 4.87 12.08 0.32
C VAL A 142 6.13 12.76 0.83
N ASP A 143 5.98 13.61 1.84
CA ASP A 143 7.09 14.27 2.50
C ASP A 143 7.84 13.28 3.40
N LEU A 144 9.06 12.96 2.99
CA LEU A 144 9.97 12.16 3.78
C LEU A 144 10.78 13.09 4.66
N LYS A 145 10.67 12.94 5.98
CA LYS A 145 11.58 13.62 6.90
C LYS A 145 12.96 12.98 6.73
N THR A 146 13.85 13.69 6.04
CA THR A 146 15.29 13.40 6.02
C THR A 146 15.93 13.70 7.36
#